data_AF-A0A5P2B5X1-F1
#
_entry.id   AF-A0A5P2B5X1-F1
#
_cell.length_a   1.000
_cell.length_b   1.000
_cell.length_c   1.000
_cell.angle_alpha   90.00
_cell.angle_beta   90.00
_cell.angle_gamma   90.00
#
_symmetry.space_group_name_H-M   'P 1'
#
loop_
_entity.id
_entity.type
_entity.pdbx_description
1 polymer ?
#
loop_
_entity_poly.entity_id
_entity_poly.type
_entity_poly.pdbx_seq_one_letter_code
_entity_poly.pdbx_strand_id
1 'polypeptide(L)'
;MTTADHTPSRACYLRGCDSKGCRQANYRYMSRYRLDRERNGRRRVDASPAAAHVRKLVDAGWSRHQIATVADCAERTIVSLCNGHYPTIRADIAARIITAQPHVSTVDAKSYVDATGTIRRVRALMYIGHPLNAIAATARVHRAPLGKLISHEHHHVTAGYARRIAAAYTAMTKLPGNSVRARNRAQSSGWHGPLAWDDIDDPASKPETGWHSEAKASTRTRTKVYADPQRVAALTAQGQSAADIALQLGCHQRIVVRARGRAREQVAA
;
A
#
# COMPACT_ATOMS: atom_id res chain seq x y z
N MET A 1 40.26 -26.55 -55.36
CA MET A 1 39.08 -26.00 -54.66
C MET A 1 38.86 -26.84 -53.41
N THR A 2 39.35 -26.37 -52.26
CA THR A 2 39.21 -27.07 -50.97
C THR A 2 37.75 -27.01 -50.52
N THR A 3 37.03 -28.13 -50.68
CA THR A 3 35.73 -28.36 -50.04
C THR A 3 36.01 -28.54 -48.55
N ALA A 4 36.00 -27.44 -47.80
CA ALA A 4 36.17 -27.53 -46.36
C ALA A 4 34.98 -28.27 -45.73
N ASP A 5 35.23 -29.38 -45.04
CA ASP A 5 34.25 -30.24 -44.33
C ASP A 5 33.65 -29.52 -43.12
N HIS A 6 32.75 -28.56 -43.37
CA HIS A 6 32.05 -27.87 -42.32
C HIS A 6 30.69 -27.36 -42.80
N THR A 7 29.74 -27.30 -41.88
CA THR A 7 28.44 -26.67 -42.14
C THR A 7 28.64 -25.17 -42.35
N PRO A 8 28.26 -24.61 -43.53
CA PRO A 8 28.46 -23.20 -43.82
C PRO A 8 27.74 -22.31 -42.81
N SER A 9 28.48 -21.40 -42.17
CA SER A 9 27.94 -20.53 -41.13
C SER A 9 28.72 -19.24 -41.01
N ARG A 10 28.07 -18.18 -40.51
CA ARG A 10 28.76 -16.92 -40.20
C ARG A 10 29.85 -17.13 -39.14
N ALA A 11 29.63 -18.01 -38.16
CA ALA A 11 30.61 -18.29 -37.13
C ALA A 11 31.91 -18.86 -37.73
N CYS A 12 31.80 -19.71 -38.76
CA CYS A 12 32.98 -20.22 -39.46
C CYS A 12 33.64 -19.16 -40.35
N TYR A 13 32.86 -18.32 -41.04
CA TYR A 13 33.41 -17.15 -41.74
C TYR A 13 34.23 -16.24 -40.82
N LEU A 14 33.73 -15.92 -39.62
CA LEU A 14 34.43 -15.07 -38.66
C LEU A 14 35.71 -15.70 -38.10
N ARG A 15 35.84 -17.03 -38.16
CA ARG A 15 37.09 -17.75 -37.81
C ARG A 15 38.10 -17.77 -38.96
N GLY A 16 37.79 -17.16 -40.10
CA GLY A 16 38.69 -17.03 -41.25
C GLY A 16 38.36 -17.90 -42.45
N CYS A 17 37.26 -18.67 -42.43
CA CYS A 17 36.86 -19.48 -43.60
C CYS A 17 36.38 -18.61 -44.76
N ASP A 18 36.91 -18.86 -45.95
CA ASP A 18 36.59 -18.13 -47.18
C ASP A 18 35.66 -18.91 -48.12
N SER A 19 35.06 -20.03 -47.68
CA SER A 19 34.16 -20.81 -48.53
C SER A 19 32.97 -19.96 -49.01
N LYS A 20 32.47 -20.23 -50.23
CA LYS A 20 31.31 -19.50 -50.80
C LYS A 20 30.10 -19.55 -49.86
N GLY A 21 29.84 -20.69 -49.24
CA GLY A 21 28.74 -20.85 -48.29
C GLY A 21 28.89 -19.99 -47.03
N CYS A 22 30.09 -19.93 -46.45
CA CYS A 22 30.37 -19.10 -45.26
C CYS A 22 30.28 -17.60 -45.57
N ARG A 23 30.81 -17.16 -46.71
CA ARG A 23 30.66 -15.77 -47.19
C ARG A 23 29.19 -15.41 -47.38
N GLN A 24 28.40 -16.28 -48.02
CA GLN A 24 26.96 -16.06 -48.22
C GLN A 24 26.21 -15.98 -46.89
N ALA A 25 26.55 -16.81 -45.90
CA ALA A 25 25.97 -16.75 -44.57
C ALA A 25 26.28 -15.42 -43.86
N ASN A 26 27.52 -14.91 -43.96
CA ASN A 26 27.86 -13.59 -43.43
C ASN A 26 27.14 -12.46 -44.18
N TYR A 27 27.06 -12.52 -45.51
CA TYR A 27 26.34 -11.52 -46.31
C TYR A 27 24.86 -11.44 -45.93
N ARG A 28 24.16 -12.58 -45.84
CA ARG A 28 22.76 -12.65 -45.39
C ARG A 28 22.58 -12.03 -44.01
N TYR A 29 23.48 -12.31 -43.07
CA TYR A 29 23.46 -11.70 -41.75
C TYR A 29 23.66 -10.18 -41.80
N MET A 30 24.66 -9.69 -42.55
CA MET A 30 24.98 -8.26 -42.65
C MET A 30 23.88 -7.47 -43.36
N SER A 31 23.21 -8.08 -44.36
CA SER A 31 22.02 -7.52 -45.00
C SER A 31 20.87 -7.37 -44.01
N ARG A 32 20.53 -8.43 -43.26
CA ARG A 32 19.52 -8.36 -42.18
C ARG A 32 19.89 -7.34 -41.10
N TYR A 33 21.15 -7.29 -40.70
CA TYR A 33 21.63 -6.32 -39.70
C TYR A 33 21.45 -4.87 -40.14
N ARG A 34 21.73 -4.56 -41.41
CA ARG A 34 21.51 -3.22 -41.98
C ARG A 34 20.04 -2.85 -41.98
N LEU A 35 19.18 -3.75 -42.48
CA LEU A 35 17.73 -3.55 -42.46
C LEU A 35 17.19 -3.35 -41.04
N ASP A 36 17.60 -4.18 -40.08
CA ASP A 36 17.22 -4.02 -38.67
C ASP A 36 17.65 -2.66 -38.11
N ARG A 37 18.85 -2.20 -38.47
CA ARG A 37 19.40 -0.92 -38.00
C ARG A 37 18.62 0.27 -38.57
N GLU A 38 18.21 0.20 -39.82
CA GLU A 38 17.40 1.24 -40.47
C GLU A 38 15.98 1.27 -39.91
N ARG A 39 15.36 0.10 -39.69
CA ARG A 39 13.97 0.00 -39.20
C ARG A 39 13.83 0.26 -37.71
N ASN A 40 14.72 -0.34 -36.90
CA ASN A 40 14.56 -0.41 -35.44
C ASN A 40 15.68 0.32 -34.68
N GLY A 41 16.61 0.96 -35.39
CA GLY A 41 17.75 1.64 -34.78
C GLY A 41 18.82 0.68 -34.22
N ARG A 42 19.59 1.17 -33.25
CA ARG A 42 20.70 0.39 -32.66
C ARG A 42 20.15 -0.77 -31.82
N ARG A 43 20.70 -1.98 -32.00
CA ARG A 43 20.35 -3.17 -31.18
C ARG A 43 20.67 -3.01 -29.70
N ARG A 44 21.66 -2.18 -29.36
CA ARG A 44 22.00 -1.83 -27.98
C ARG A 44 21.83 -0.33 -27.77
N VAL A 45 21.25 0.03 -26.63
CA VAL A 45 20.94 1.40 -26.22
C VAL A 45 21.52 1.65 -24.83
N ASP A 46 21.57 2.91 -24.42
CA ASP A 46 21.95 3.30 -23.06
C ASP A 46 21.07 2.59 -22.02
N ALA A 47 21.72 2.04 -20.99
CA ALA A 47 21.06 1.34 -19.90
C ALA A 47 20.49 2.28 -18.83
N SER A 48 20.93 3.54 -18.80
CA SER A 48 20.61 4.50 -17.73
C SER A 48 19.11 4.72 -17.52
N PRO A 49 18.26 4.87 -18.57
CA PRO A 49 16.82 5.04 -18.38
C PRO A 49 16.16 3.81 -17.76
N ALA A 50 16.54 2.60 -18.20
CA ALA A 50 16.01 1.36 -17.64
C ALA A 50 16.46 1.16 -16.19
N ALA A 51 17.72 1.50 -15.87
CA ALA A 51 18.23 1.41 -14.50
C ALA A 51 17.51 2.39 -13.55
N ALA A 52 17.24 3.62 -14.00
CA ALA A 52 16.48 4.61 -13.24
C ALA A 52 15.06 4.13 -12.93
N HIS A 53 14.37 3.56 -13.93
CA HIS A 53 13.02 3.01 -13.74
C HIS A 53 13.01 1.81 -12.78
N VAL A 54 13.96 0.88 -12.92
CA VAL A 54 14.11 -0.24 -11.99
C VAL A 54 14.30 0.26 -10.56
N ARG A 55 15.14 1.28 -10.34
CA ARG A 55 15.36 1.86 -9.01
C ARG A 55 14.06 2.43 -8.44
N LYS A 56 13.30 3.19 -9.24
CA LYS A 56 11.98 3.70 -8.83
C LYS A 56 11.03 2.58 -8.39
N LEU A 57 11.00 1.45 -9.11
CA LEU A 57 10.16 0.31 -8.75
C LEU A 57 10.64 -0.37 -7.46
N VAL A 58 11.95 -0.49 -7.25
CA VAL A 58 12.52 -1.03 -6.01
C VAL A 58 12.21 -0.11 -4.82
N ASP A 59 12.35 1.21 -5.00
CA ASP A 59 12.02 2.21 -3.97
C ASP A 59 10.53 2.19 -3.62
N ALA A 60 9.68 1.82 -4.60
CA ALA A 60 8.25 1.55 -4.39
C ALA A 60 7.95 0.18 -3.75
N GLY A 61 8.97 -0.60 -3.39
CA GLY A 61 8.84 -1.86 -2.66
C GLY A 61 8.72 -3.12 -3.54
N TRP A 62 8.88 -3.02 -4.86
CA TRP A 62 8.84 -4.20 -5.74
C TRP A 62 10.15 -4.98 -5.73
N SER A 63 10.06 -6.31 -5.64
CA SER A 63 11.24 -7.16 -5.73
C SER A 63 11.78 -7.24 -7.16
N ARG A 64 13.09 -7.46 -7.30
CA ARG A 64 13.77 -7.63 -8.60
C ARG A 64 13.15 -8.75 -9.43
N HIS A 65 12.77 -9.85 -8.77
CA HIS A 65 12.09 -10.99 -9.39
C HIS A 65 10.73 -10.60 -10.01
N GLN A 66 9.91 -9.83 -9.27
CA GLN A 66 8.61 -9.36 -9.77
C GLN A 66 8.77 -8.42 -10.96
N ILE A 67 9.73 -7.49 -10.88
CA ILE A 67 10.04 -6.57 -11.98
C ILE A 67 10.47 -7.37 -13.22
N ALA A 68 11.35 -8.36 -13.05
CA ALA A 68 11.83 -9.20 -14.14
C ALA A 68 10.70 -10.01 -14.80
N THR A 69 9.80 -10.56 -13.98
CA THR A 69 8.62 -11.32 -14.44
C THR A 69 7.70 -10.44 -15.29
N VAL A 70 7.40 -9.23 -14.83
CA VAL A 70 6.51 -8.29 -15.56
C VAL A 70 7.18 -7.75 -16.82
N ALA A 71 8.50 -7.51 -16.77
CA ALA A 71 9.28 -7.05 -17.92
C ALA A 71 9.64 -8.17 -18.92
N ASP A 72 9.23 -9.41 -18.67
CA ASP A 72 9.57 -10.60 -19.46
C ASP A 72 11.09 -10.65 -19.77
N CYS A 73 11.90 -10.65 -18.72
CA CYS A 73 13.35 -10.75 -18.83
C CYS A 73 13.96 -11.55 -17.67
N ALA A 74 15.23 -11.90 -17.81
CA ALA A 74 15.94 -12.62 -16.76
C ALA A 74 16.19 -11.72 -15.55
N GLU A 75 15.99 -12.24 -14.33
CA GLU A 75 16.26 -11.50 -13.09
C GLU A 75 17.70 -10.97 -12.99
N ARG A 76 18.67 -11.74 -13.52
CA ARG A 76 20.07 -11.30 -13.63
C ARG A 76 20.22 -9.98 -14.39
N THR A 77 19.35 -9.69 -15.37
CA THR A 77 19.35 -8.41 -16.09
C THR A 77 18.98 -7.27 -15.16
N ILE A 78 17.95 -7.42 -14.32
CA ILE A 78 17.54 -6.43 -13.32
C ILE A 78 18.66 -6.20 -12.29
N VAL A 79 19.26 -7.29 -11.78
CA VAL A 79 20.41 -7.20 -10.85
C VAL A 79 21.57 -6.43 -11.48
N SER A 80 21.92 -6.72 -12.73
CA SER A 80 23.02 -6.05 -13.43
C SER A 80 22.75 -4.55 -13.64
N LEU A 81 21.50 -4.16 -13.88
CA LEU A 81 21.08 -2.76 -13.99
C LEU A 81 21.19 -2.03 -12.65
N CYS A 82 20.72 -2.66 -11.56
CA CYS A 82 20.85 -2.08 -10.21
C CYS A 82 22.30 -1.81 -9.84
N ASN A 83 23.21 -2.73 -10.20
CA ASN A 83 24.62 -2.64 -9.88
C ASN A 83 25.42 -1.77 -10.88
N GLY A 84 24.80 -1.31 -11.97
CA GLY A 84 25.48 -0.52 -13.00
C GLY A 84 26.56 -1.29 -13.78
N HIS A 85 26.49 -2.62 -13.85
CA HIS A 85 27.54 -3.45 -14.48
C HIS A 85 27.73 -3.20 -15.98
N TYR A 86 26.67 -2.79 -16.69
CA TYR A 86 26.72 -2.61 -18.14
C TYR A 86 26.20 -1.24 -18.55
N PRO A 87 26.99 -0.44 -19.31
CA PRO A 87 26.57 0.88 -19.78
C PRO A 87 25.52 0.82 -20.89
N THR A 88 25.35 -0.36 -21.52
CA THR A 88 24.36 -0.56 -22.59
C THR A 88 23.62 -1.88 -22.39
N ILE A 89 22.38 -1.93 -22.89
CA ILE A 89 21.48 -3.09 -22.84
C ILE A 89 20.83 -3.28 -24.22
N ARG A 90 20.26 -4.46 -24.48
CA ARG A 90 19.50 -4.67 -25.72
C ARG A 90 18.27 -3.76 -25.76
N ALA A 91 18.01 -3.16 -26.92
CA ALA A 91 16.92 -2.22 -27.12
C ALA A 91 15.54 -2.81 -26.79
N ASP A 92 15.31 -4.07 -27.19
CA ASP A 92 14.05 -4.77 -26.92
C ASP A 92 13.80 -4.96 -25.42
N ILE A 93 14.85 -5.29 -24.66
CA ILE A 93 14.76 -5.47 -23.21
C ILE A 93 14.59 -4.12 -22.50
N ALA A 94 15.31 -3.09 -22.93
CA ALA A 94 15.16 -1.74 -22.38
C ALA A 94 13.71 -1.25 -22.51
N ALA A 95 13.10 -1.42 -23.69
CA ALA A 95 11.73 -1.04 -23.94
C ALA A 95 10.77 -1.76 -22.97
N ARG A 96 10.87 -3.10 -22.85
CA ARG A 96 10.02 -3.88 -21.94
C ARG A 96 10.18 -3.45 -20.48
N ILE A 97 11.42 -3.21 -20.03
CA ILE A 97 11.69 -2.75 -18.66
C ILE A 97 11.07 -1.38 -18.41
N ILE A 98 11.27 -0.42 -19.32
CA ILE A 98 10.73 0.95 -19.17
C ILE A 98 9.20 0.95 -19.10
N THR A 99 8.54 0.07 -19.87
CA THR A 99 7.07 -0.07 -19.84
C THR A 99 6.56 -0.97 -18.73
N ALA A 100 7.42 -1.68 -18.01
CA ALA A 100 7.01 -2.62 -16.98
C ALA A 100 6.44 -1.87 -15.78
N GLN A 101 5.17 -2.17 -15.47
CA GLN A 101 4.47 -1.63 -14.30
C GLN A 101 3.94 -2.80 -13.46
N PRO A 102 4.75 -3.31 -12.50
CA PRO A 102 4.29 -4.32 -11.59
C PRO A 102 3.08 -3.83 -10.78
N HIS A 103 2.09 -4.69 -10.64
CA HIS A 103 0.90 -4.44 -9.86
C HIS A 103 0.52 -5.71 -9.12
N VAL A 104 -0.20 -5.59 -8.00
CA VAL A 104 -0.58 -6.74 -7.18
C VAL A 104 -1.42 -7.74 -7.98
N SER A 105 -2.15 -7.28 -9.00
CA SER A 105 -2.91 -8.15 -9.93
C SER A 105 -2.06 -8.89 -10.96
N THR A 106 -0.86 -8.41 -11.30
CA THR A 106 -0.05 -8.96 -12.41
C THR A 106 1.00 -9.97 -11.96
N VAL A 107 1.43 -9.91 -10.70
CA VAL A 107 2.42 -10.85 -10.14
C VAL A 107 1.80 -12.22 -9.80
N ASP A 108 2.59 -13.23 -9.44
CA ASP A 108 2.01 -14.51 -8.97
C ASP A 108 1.30 -14.34 -7.62
N ALA A 109 0.22 -15.10 -7.41
CA ALA A 109 -0.59 -15.00 -6.19
C ALA A 109 0.19 -15.39 -4.91
N LYS A 110 1.23 -16.23 -5.03
CA LYS A 110 2.07 -16.64 -3.90
C LYS A 110 3.23 -15.68 -3.66
N SER A 111 3.52 -14.77 -4.59
CA SER A 111 4.57 -13.76 -4.40
C SER A 111 4.23 -12.82 -3.24
N TYR A 112 5.23 -12.45 -2.45
CA TYR A 112 5.09 -11.43 -1.42
C TYR A 112 5.15 -10.03 -2.02
N VAL A 113 4.27 -9.15 -1.56
CA VAL A 113 4.18 -7.73 -1.93
C VAL A 113 4.14 -6.89 -0.65
N ASP A 114 4.47 -5.61 -0.78
CA ASP A 114 4.35 -4.65 0.31
C ASP A 114 2.92 -4.61 0.87
N ALA A 115 2.82 -4.61 2.20
CA ALA A 115 1.54 -4.67 2.89
C ALA A 115 0.84 -3.31 3.03
N THR A 116 1.51 -2.19 2.74
CA THR A 116 1.04 -0.82 3.03
C THR A 116 -0.34 -0.56 2.43
N GLY A 117 -0.51 -0.82 1.13
CA GLY A 117 -1.81 -0.66 0.46
C GLY A 117 -2.91 -1.57 1.03
N THR A 118 -2.55 -2.78 1.46
CA THR A 118 -3.49 -3.71 2.12
C THR A 118 -3.91 -3.18 3.49
N ILE A 119 -2.95 -2.72 4.29
CA ILE A 119 -3.18 -2.16 5.62
C ILE A 119 -4.05 -0.90 5.54
N ARG A 120 -3.72 0.03 4.63
CA ARG A 120 -4.48 1.26 4.42
C ARG A 120 -5.93 0.98 4.04
N ARG A 121 -6.20 0.04 3.13
CA ARG A 121 -7.58 -0.37 2.77
C ARG A 121 -8.38 -0.90 3.95
N VAL A 122 -7.79 -1.78 4.77
CA VAL A 122 -8.48 -2.33 5.95
C VAL A 122 -8.78 -1.22 6.96
N ARG A 123 -7.81 -0.33 7.21
CA ARG A 123 -7.98 0.82 8.10
C ARG A 123 -9.05 1.79 7.60
N ALA A 124 -9.11 2.04 6.29
CA ALA A 124 -10.12 2.86 5.64
C ALA A 124 -11.53 2.27 5.75
N LEU A 125 -11.69 0.95 5.57
CA LEU A 125 -12.96 0.26 5.82
C LEU A 125 -13.40 0.39 7.28
N MET A 126 -12.48 0.26 8.22
CA MET A 126 -12.78 0.47 9.65
C MET A 126 -13.16 1.92 9.95
N TYR A 127 -12.53 2.88 9.28
CA TYR A 127 -12.86 4.31 9.38
C TYR A 127 -14.30 4.60 8.97
N ILE A 128 -14.80 3.97 7.91
CA ILE A 128 -16.21 4.08 7.48
C ILE A 128 -17.17 3.13 8.22
N GLY A 129 -16.68 2.40 9.24
CA GLY A 129 -17.52 1.66 10.17
C GLY A 129 -17.67 0.16 9.92
N HIS A 130 -16.86 -0.44 9.05
CA HIS A 130 -16.86 -1.89 8.87
C HIS A 130 -15.99 -2.58 9.94
N PRO A 131 -16.53 -3.50 10.75
CA PRO A 131 -15.73 -4.20 11.75
C PRO A 131 -14.81 -5.25 11.10
N LEU A 132 -13.67 -5.52 11.75
CA LEU A 132 -12.64 -6.43 11.23
C LEU A 132 -13.17 -7.83 10.87
N ASN A 133 -14.12 -8.35 11.64
CA ASN A 133 -14.74 -9.66 11.37
C ASN A 133 -15.53 -9.65 10.06
N ALA A 134 -16.24 -8.56 9.75
CA ALA A 134 -16.98 -8.43 8.51
C ALA A 134 -16.03 -8.29 7.31
N ILE A 135 -14.97 -7.49 7.46
CA ILE A 135 -13.93 -7.35 6.43
C ILE A 135 -13.29 -8.71 6.13
N ALA A 136 -12.91 -9.46 7.17
CA ALA A 136 -12.33 -10.79 7.04
C ALA A 136 -13.28 -11.77 6.33
N ALA A 137 -14.57 -11.77 6.71
CA ALA A 137 -15.59 -12.60 6.09
C ALA A 137 -15.77 -12.27 4.60
N THR A 138 -15.90 -11.00 4.23
CA THR A 138 -16.05 -10.56 2.84
C THR A 138 -14.82 -10.90 1.99
N ALA A 139 -13.61 -10.70 2.52
CA ALA A 139 -12.37 -11.10 1.86
C ALA A 139 -12.13 -12.64 1.92
N ARG A 140 -12.96 -13.37 2.67
CA ARG A 140 -12.86 -14.80 2.97
C ARG A 140 -11.56 -15.20 3.72
N VAL A 141 -10.86 -14.24 4.33
CA VAL A 141 -9.55 -14.46 4.99
C VAL A 141 -9.74 -14.72 6.47
N HIS A 142 -8.74 -15.31 7.11
CA HIS A 142 -8.78 -15.50 8.56
C HIS A 142 -8.61 -14.16 9.30
N ARG A 143 -9.43 -13.94 10.34
CA ARG A 143 -9.48 -12.68 11.09
C ARG A 143 -8.24 -12.41 11.94
N ALA A 144 -7.63 -13.44 12.52
CA ALA A 144 -6.49 -13.25 13.42
C ALA A 144 -5.25 -12.66 12.70
N PRO A 145 -4.81 -13.19 11.52
CA PRO A 145 -3.76 -12.56 10.72
C PRO A 145 -4.07 -11.12 10.32
N LEU A 146 -5.34 -10.83 9.97
CA LEU A 146 -5.76 -9.48 9.60
C LEU A 146 -5.59 -8.48 10.75
N GLY A 147 -5.81 -8.92 11.99
CA GLY A 147 -5.59 -8.12 13.20
C GLY A 147 -4.13 -7.78 13.46
N LYS A 148 -3.22 -8.73 13.24
CA LYS A 148 -1.76 -8.51 13.34
C LYS A 148 -1.21 -7.65 12.21
N LEU A 149 -1.81 -7.76 11.02
CA LEU A 149 -1.44 -6.97 9.86
C LEU A 149 -1.68 -5.47 10.11
N ILE A 150 -2.84 -5.11 10.65
CA ILE A 150 -3.18 -3.69 10.90
C ILE A 150 -2.42 -3.07 12.07
N SER A 151 -1.77 -3.85 12.95
CA SER A 151 -0.84 -3.36 13.97
C SER A 151 0.57 -3.11 13.43
N HIS A 152 0.81 -3.30 12.12
CA HIS A 152 2.11 -3.16 11.46
C HIS A 152 3.17 -4.16 11.95
N GLU A 153 2.77 -5.30 12.52
CA GLU A 153 3.72 -6.39 12.87
C GLU A 153 4.32 -7.08 11.63
N HIS A 154 3.69 -6.90 10.46
CA HIS A 154 4.09 -7.52 9.21
C HIS A 154 4.11 -6.49 8.08
N HIS A 155 5.24 -6.41 7.38
CA HIS A 155 5.46 -5.48 6.27
C HIS A 155 5.13 -6.06 4.88
N HIS A 156 4.89 -7.38 4.81
CA HIS A 156 4.63 -8.07 3.55
C HIS A 156 3.43 -9.00 3.66
N VAL A 157 2.69 -9.13 2.56
CA VAL A 157 1.59 -10.09 2.40
C VAL A 157 1.71 -10.78 1.04
N THR A 158 1.06 -11.94 0.87
CA THR A 158 0.99 -12.53 -0.48
C THR A 158 0.09 -11.68 -1.39
N ALA A 159 0.42 -11.63 -2.68
CA ALA A 159 -0.37 -10.89 -3.66
C ALA A 159 -1.82 -11.42 -3.72
N GLY A 160 -2.03 -12.72 -3.58
CA GLY A 160 -3.36 -13.31 -3.47
C GLY A 160 -4.15 -12.81 -2.26
N TYR A 161 -3.49 -12.60 -1.10
CA TYR A 161 -4.13 -12.02 0.08
C TYR A 161 -4.51 -10.55 -0.16
N ALA A 162 -3.57 -9.76 -0.70
CA ALA A 162 -3.79 -8.36 -1.03
C ALA A 162 -4.95 -8.18 -2.03
N ARG A 163 -5.04 -9.01 -3.08
CA ARG A 163 -6.17 -9.00 -4.04
C ARG A 163 -7.53 -9.21 -3.38
N ARG A 164 -7.61 -10.15 -2.43
CA ARG A 164 -8.86 -10.47 -1.73
C ARG A 164 -9.31 -9.31 -0.84
N ILE A 165 -8.38 -8.64 -0.18
CA ILE A 165 -8.65 -7.43 0.58
C ILE A 165 -9.04 -6.28 -0.35
N ALA A 166 -8.37 -6.11 -1.49
CA ALA A 166 -8.73 -5.11 -2.49
C ALA A 166 -10.15 -5.33 -3.03
N ALA A 167 -10.53 -6.58 -3.31
CA ALA A 167 -11.89 -6.92 -3.73
C ALA A 167 -12.93 -6.60 -2.64
N ALA A 168 -12.64 -6.95 -1.38
CA ALA A 168 -13.51 -6.59 -0.25
C ALA A 168 -13.62 -5.08 -0.06
N TYR A 169 -12.51 -4.34 -0.24
CA TYR A 169 -12.48 -2.89 -0.19
C TYR A 169 -13.40 -2.27 -1.22
N THR A 170 -13.29 -2.65 -2.49
CA THR A 170 -14.15 -2.15 -3.56
C THR A 170 -15.63 -2.48 -3.31
N ALA A 171 -15.93 -3.66 -2.77
CA ALA A 171 -17.30 -4.06 -2.46
C ALA A 171 -17.90 -3.26 -1.29
N MET A 172 -17.13 -3.08 -0.21
CA MET A 172 -17.62 -2.55 1.06
C MET A 172 -17.54 -1.01 1.14
N THR A 173 -16.72 -0.35 0.33
CA THR A 173 -16.58 1.11 0.35
C THR A 173 -17.84 1.83 -0.14
N LYS A 174 -18.72 1.15 -0.90
CA LYS A 174 -19.95 1.71 -1.45
C LYS A 174 -20.94 2.19 -0.38
N LEU A 175 -20.93 1.57 0.80
CA LEU A 175 -21.83 1.88 1.91
C LEU A 175 -21.06 1.89 3.24
N PRO A 176 -21.37 2.83 4.15
CA PRO A 176 -20.76 2.83 5.47
C PRO A 176 -21.21 1.60 6.27
N GLY A 177 -20.31 1.07 7.11
CA GLY A 177 -20.62 0.00 8.04
C GLY A 177 -21.33 0.52 9.30
N ASN A 178 -22.04 -0.36 9.99
CA ASN A 178 -22.84 -0.01 11.17
C ASN A 178 -22.04 -0.01 12.50
N SER A 179 -20.75 -0.32 12.48
CA SER A 179 -19.96 -0.46 13.71
C SER A 179 -19.39 0.86 14.20
N VAL A 180 -20.03 1.45 15.21
CA VAL A 180 -19.50 2.61 15.96
C VAL A 180 -18.14 2.29 16.59
N ARG A 181 -17.95 1.07 17.09
CA ARG A 181 -16.68 0.62 17.69
C ARG A 181 -15.53 0.64 16.68
N ALA A 182 -15.78 0.22 15.43
CA ALA A 182 -14.78 0.26 14.37
C ALA A 182 -14.37 1.72 14.03
N ARG A 183 -15.36 2.61 13.88
CA ARG A 183 -15.12 4.04 13.65
C ARG A 183 -14.30 4.68 14.77
N ASN A 184 -14.71 4.46 16.02
CA ASN A 184 -14.02 5.02 17.19
C ASN A 184 -12.57 4.53 17.27
N ARG A 185 -12.32 3.23 16.99
CA ARG A 185 -10.97 2.68 16.94
C ARG A 185 -10.15 3.37 15.86
N ALA A 186 -10.65 3.43 14.62
CA ALA A 186 -9.95 4.05 13.50
C ALA A 186 -9.60 5.52 13.79
N GLN A 187 -10.56 6.30 14.30
CA GLN A 187 -10.33 7.70 14.69
C GLN A 187 -9.31 7.84 15.81
N SER A 188 -9.40 7.01 16.86
CA SER A 188 -8.44 7.05 17.98
C SER A 188 -7.03 6.64 17.59
N SER A 189 -6.89 5.84 16.54
CA SER A 189 -5.60 5.40 16.00
C SER A 189 -5.08 6.30 14.87
N GLY A 190 -5.76 7.43 14.59
CA GLY A 190 -5.35 8.36 13.55
C GLY A 190 -5.45 7.81 12.13
N TRP A 191 -6.31 6.82 11.89
CA TRP A 191 -6.48 6.23 10.56
C TRP A 191 -7.37 7.10 9.69
N HIS A 192 -7.17 7.00 8.37
CA HIS A 192 -7.88 7.80 7.38
C HIS A 192 -8.82 6.97 6.53
N GLY A 193 -9.86 7.63 6.02
CA GLY A 193 -10.87 7.01 5.19
C GLY A 193 -10.43 6.82 3.73
N PRO A 194 -11.30 6.19 2.91
CA PRO A 194 -11.08 5.95 1.48
C PRO A 194 -10.71 7.20 0.67
N LEU A 195 -11.39 8.32 0.94
CA LEU A 195 -11.24 9.57 0.18
C LEU A 195 -10.01 10.39 0.58
N ALA A 196 -9.22 9.93 1.54
CA ALA A 196 -8.02 10.64 1.97
C ALA A 196 -6.79 10.30 1.13
N TRP A 197 -6.87 9.45 0.11
CA TRP A 197 -5.71 8.95 -0.62
C TRP A 197 -5.89 9.14 -2.12
N ASP A 198 -4.93 9.78 -2.77
CA ASP A 198 -4.85 9.83 -4.24
C ASP A 198 -4.49 8.46 -4.83
N ASP A 199 -3.40 7.87 -4.32
CA ASP A 199 -3.00 6.49 -4.58
C ASP A 199 -2.74 5.78 -3.24
N ILE A 200 -3.69 4.92 -2.85
CA ILE A 200 -3.63 4.19 -1.59
C ILE A 200 -2.47 3.17 -1.55
N ASP A 201 -1.97 2.73 -2.71
CA ASP A 201 -0.92 1.72 -2.83
C ASP A 201 0.49 2.31 -2.84
N ASP A 202 0.66 3.57 -3.25
CA ASP A 202 1.96 4.23 -3.25
C ASP A 202 2.43 4.49 -1.80
N PRO A 203 3.53 3.86 -1.34
CA PRO A 203 4.07 4.10 0.00
C PRO A 203 4.41 5.58 0.25
N ALA A 204 4.80 6.33 -0.78
CA ALA A 204 5.12 7.75 -0.69
C ALA A 204 3.88 8.65 -0.63
N SER A 205 2.70 8.14 -1.01
CA SER A 205 1.45 8.88 -0.91
C SER A 205 1.14 9.23 0.54
N LYS A 206 0.79 10.50 0.75
CA LYS A 206 0.38 11.04 2.05
C LYS A 206 -1.12 11.25 2.05
N PRO A 207 -1.80 11.01 3.19
CA PRO A 207 -3.22 11.21 3.27
C PRO A 207 -3.57 12.71 3.20
N GLU A 208 -4.54 13.06 2.37
CA GLU A 208 -5.17 14.38 2.39
C GLU A 208 -5.96 14.54 3.69
N THR A 209 -5.36 15.26 4.62
CA THR A 209 -6.07 15.70 5.82
C THR A 209 -6.79 16.99 5.48
N GLY A 210 -8.05 16.90 5.00
CA GLY A 210 -8.90 18.09 4.91
C GLY A 210 -8.94 18.82 6.27
N TRP A 211 -9.12 20.14 6.27
CA TRP A 211 -9.12 21.11 7.39
C TRP A 211 -9.91 20.72 8.68
N HIS A 212 -10.56 19.57 8.72
CA HIS A 212 -11.36 19.07 9.83
C HIS A 212 -10.59 18.23 10.87
N SER A 213 -9.30 17.93 10.67
CA SER A 213 -8.48 17.20 11.65
C SER A 213 -8.09 18.07 12.86
N GLU A 214 -7.79 19.35 12.64
CA GLU A 214 -7.37 20.27 13.70
C GLU A 214 -8.53 20.65 14.63
N ALA A 215 -9.74 20.79 14.08
CA ALA A 215 -10.93 21.18 14.86
C ALA A 215 -11.44 20.11 15.85
N LYS A 216 -11.03 18.83 15.70
CA LYS A 216 -11.52 17.72 16.56
C LYS A 216 -10.53 17.27 17.63
N ALA A 217 -9.25 17.62 17.51
CA ALA A 217 -8.25 17.38 18.55
C ALA A 217 -8.54 18.23 19.81
N SER A 218 -9.13 19.43 19.65
CA SER A 218 -9.50 20.31 20.75
C SER A 218 -10.78 19.90 21.49
N THR A 219 -11.68 19.12 20.86
CA THR A 219 -12.99 18.78 21.45
C THR A 219 -12.97 17.55 22.37
N ARG A 220 -11.82 16.87 22.52
CA ARG A 220 -11.71 15.66 23.36
C ARG A 220 -11.38 15.90 24.83
N THR A 221 -11.26 17.15 25.26
CA THR A 221 -11.38 17.47 26.68
C THR A 221 -12.85 17.65 27.02
N ARG A 222 -13.61 16.55 27.15
CA ARG A 222 -14.80 16.60 28.01
C ARG A 222 -14.27 16.74 29.43
N THR A 223 -14.03 17.97 29.88
CA THR A 223 -13.79 18.27 31.29
C THR A 223 -14.92 17.60 32.07
N LYS A 224 -14.59 16.56 32.82
CA LYS A 224 -15.56 15.79 33.59
C LYS A 224 -16.04 16.72 34.68
N VAL A 225 -17.19 17.37 34.48
CA VAL A 225 -17.77 18.28 35.48
C VAL A 225 -18.11 17.45 36.71
N TYR A 226 -17.26 17.53 37.73
CA TYR A 226 -17.46 16.88 39.02
C TYR A 226 -18.23 17.85 39.91
N ALA A 227 -19.48 17.51 40.22
CA ALA A 227 -20.22 18.23 41.25
C ALA A 227 -19.73 17.74 42.61
N ASP A 228 -19.06 18.62 43.36
CA ASP A 228 -18.62 18.35 44.73
C ASP A 228 -19.83 17.98 45.63
N PRO A 229 -19.85 16.78 46.23
CA PRO A 229 -20.94 16.32 47.08
C PRO A 229 -21.27 17.26 48.24
N GLN A 230 -20.27 17.89 48.86
CA GLN A 230 -20.50 18.82 49.98
C GLN A 230 -21.20 20.10 49.51
N ARG A 231 -20.77 20.63 48.36
CA ARG A 231 -21.40 21.80 47.75
C ARG A 231 -22.82 21.51 47.26
N VAL A 232 -23.07 20.32 46.71
CA VAL A 232 -24.42 19.87 46.35
C VAL A 232 -25.29 19.71 47.61
N ALA A 233 -24.75 19.19 48.71
CA ALA A 233 -25.48 19.04 49.97
C ALA A 233 -25.87 20.40 50.56
N ALA A 234 -24.95 21.37 50.58
CA ALA A 234 -25.21 22.74 51.06
C ALA A 234 -26.31 23.44 50.25
N LEU A 235 -26.25 23.39 48.92
CA LEU A 235 -27.28 23.98 48.05
C LEU A 235 -28.64 23.25 48.17
N THR A 236 -28.59 21.94 48.43
CA THR A 236 -29.81 21.15 48.70
C THR A 236 -30.43 21.53 50.05
N ALA A 237 -29.62 21.79 51.08
CA ALA A 237 -30.09 22.26 52.39
C ALA A 237 -30.72 23.67 52.33
N GLN A 238 -30.30 24.49 51.36
CA GLN A 238 -30.91 25.79 51.04
C GLN A 238 -32.24 25.67 50.27
N GLY A 239 -32.77 24.45 50.06
CA GLY A 239 -34.05 24.22 49.40
C GLY A 239 -34.02 24.24 47.87
N GLN A 240 -32.84 24.34 47.24
CA GLN A 240 -32.76 24.38 45.79
C GLN A 240 -33.08 23.02 45.13
N SER A 241 -33.78 23.07 44.00
CA SER A 241 -34.09 21.87 43.22
C SER A 241 -32.83 21.30 42.54
N ALA A 242 -32.85 20.01 42.20
CA ALA A 242 -31.72 19.40 41.50
C ALA A 242 -31.46 20.00 40.12
N ALA A 243 -32.49 20.61 39.50
CA ALA A 243 -32.36 21.30 38.22
C ALA A 243 -31.65 22.64 38.37
N ASP A 244 -31.99 23.42 39.41
CA ASP A 244 -31.39 24.73 39.68
C ASP A 244 -29.91 24.59 40.07
N ILE A 245 -29.59 23.60 40.91
CA ILE A 245 -28.21 23.28 41.28
C ILE A 245 -27.41 22.85 40.05
N ALA A 246 -28.03 22.11 39.12
CA ALA A 246 -27.37 21.65 37.90
C ALA A 246 -27.06 22.82 36.96
N LEU A 247 -28.00 23.76 36.83
CA LEU A 247 -27.82 25.01 36.09
C LEU A 247 -26.69 25.85 36.71
N GLN A 248 -26.70 26.00 38.04
CA GLN A 248 -25.71 26.78 38.77
C GLN A 248 -24.29 26.18 38.70
N LEU A 249 -24.17 24.84 38.71
CA LEU A 249 -22.89 24.13 38.64
C LEU A 249 -22.44 23.82 37.21
N GLY A 250 -23.20 24.25 36.18
CA GLY A 250 -22.89 23.98 34.78
C GLY A 250 -22.81 22.49 34.45
N CYS A 251 -23.64 21.67 35.11
CA CYS A 251 -23.61 20.21 34.97
C CYS A 251 -25.00 19.65 34.66
N HIS A 252 -25.07 18.38 34.25
CA HIS A 252 -26.35 17.73 33.98
C HIS A 252 -27.04 17.34 35.30
N GLN A 253 -28.37 17.48 35.42
CA GLN A 253 -29.16 17.15 36.62
C GLN A 253 -28.82 15.77 37.22
N ARG A 254 -28.60 14.76 36.36
CA ARG A 254 -28.17 13.41 36.75
C ARG A 254 -26.88 13.38 37.60
N ILE A 255 -25.95 14.32 37.39
CA ILE A 255 -24.70 14.44 38.17
C ILE A 255 -25.02 14.92 39.60
N VAL A 256 -25.92 15.89 39.74
CA VAL A 256 -26.39 16.40 41.05
C VAL A 256 -27.12 15.31 41.83
N VAL A 257 -28.02 14.57 41.18
CA VAL A 257 -28.74 13.44 41.83
C VAL A 257 -27.76 12.39 42.35
N ARG A 258 -26.72 12.07 41.57
CA ARG A 258 -25.68 11.12 41.99
C ARG A 258 -24.81 11.65 43.13
N ALA A 259 -24.48 12.95 43.12
CA ALA A 259 -23.73 13.61 44.18
C ALA A 259 -24.54 13.67 45.50
N ARG A 260 -25.86 13.87 45.44
CA ARG A 260 -26.76 13.76 46.61
C ARG A 260 -26.73 12.37 47.23
N GLY A 261 -26.74 11.31 46.42
CA GLY A 261 -26.63 9.93 46.91
C GLY A 261 -25.33 9.72 47.71
N ARG A 262 -24.20 10.17 47.15
CA ARG A 262 -22.89 10.07 47.82
C ARG A 262 -22.80 10.90 49.10
N ALA A 263 -23.36 12.11 49.10
CA ALA A 263 -23.38 12.96 50.30
C ALA A 263 -24.19 12.31 51.43
N ARG A 264 -25.29 11.61 51.12
CA ARG A 264 -26.07 10.84 52.11
C ARG A 264 -25.28 9.65 52.66
N GLU A 265 -24.55 8.94 51.81
CA GLU A 265 -23.66 7.84 52.22
C GLU A 265 -22.51 8.31 53.11
N GLN A 266 -21.96 9.51 52.86
CA GLN A 266 -20.88 10.12 53.66
C GLN A 266 -21.32 10.67 55.02
N VAL A 267 -22.60 10.98 55.20
CA VAL A 267 -23.16 11.43 56.48
C VAL A 267 -23.64 10.24 57.33
N ALA A 268 -23.87 9.08 56.69
CA ALA A 268 -24.28 7.85 57.35
C ALA A 268 -23.10 6.94 57.79
N ALA A 269 -21.87 7.31 57.44
CA ALA A 269 -20.62 6.63 57.80
C ALA A 269 -19.83 7.48 58.81
#